data_AF-A0A1F5C0X4-F1
#
_entry.id   AF-A0A1F5C0X4-F1
#
_cell.length_a   1.000
_cell.length_b   1.000
_cell.length_c   1.000
_cell.angle_alpha   90.00
_cell.angle_beta   90.00
_cell.angle_gamma   90.00
#
_symmetry.space_group_name_H-M   'P 1'
#
loop_
_entity.id
_entity.type
_entity.pdbx_description
1 polymer ?
#
loop_
_entity_poly.entity_id
_entity_poly.type
_entity_poly.pdbx_seq_one_letter_code
_entity_poly.pdbx_strand_id
1 'polypeptide(L)'
;MSKQSRGFTLIEMLIVVVIVGILAALLIPQFVASIQKAKQKGTMQDMNGIAKSIIDYITDVGYAPEQSGAMVAGSSFIEELRPFYVKAIPLIDQWGTSFYVYCGTDAISAVGLGGVTATGPDDFVIVSFGRDRQQTPVSFDAMDPLTAYFELTALPSFNEDLIIWNGSWIHAPKAGQLGQT
;
A
#
# COMPACT_ATOMS: atom_id res chain seq x y z
N MET A 1 -23.58 -3.38 -62.29
CA MET A 1 -23.77 -2.14 -61.53
C MET A 1 -22.72 -2.11 -60.41
N SER A 2 -21.65 -1.32 -60.56
CA SER A 2 -20.67 -1.13 -59.49
C SER A 2 -21.28 -0.21 -58.43
N LYS A 3 -21.39 -0.69 -57.19
CA LYS A 3 -21.76 0.18 -56.06
C LYS A 3 -20.65 1.20 -55.87
N GLN A 4 -20.97 2.49 -55.99
CA GLN A 4 -20.07 3.58 -55.65
C GLN A 4 -19.78 3.50 -54.15
N SER A 5 -18.54 3.18 -53.79
CA SER A 5 -18.04 3.27 -52.42
C SER A 5 -18.04 4.73 -51.99
N ARG A 6 -18.96 5.08 -51.08
CA ARG A 6 -18.94 6.39 -50.41
C ARG A 6 -17.68 6.46 -49.55
N GLY A 7 -16.79 7.39 -49.86
CA GLY A 7 -15.62 7.70 -49.05
C GLY A 7 -16.01 8.47 -47.78
N PHE A 8 -15.24 8.28 -46.72
CA PHE A 8 -15.40 9.01 -45.45
C PHE A 8 -15.05 10.50 -45.65
N THR A 9 -15.81 11.41 -45.04
CA THR A 9 -15.50 12.84 -45.11
C THR A 9 -14.50 13.24 -44.01
N LEU A 10 -13.69 14.28 -44.29
CA LEU A 10 -12.76 14.82 -43.29
C LEU A 10 -13.50 15.41 -42.07
N ILE A 11 -14.69 15.97 -42.29
CA ILE A 11 -15.49 16.56 -41.21
C ILE A 11 -16.03 15.49 -40.25
N GLU A 12 -16.37 14.30 -40.75
CA GLU A 12 -16.79 13.18 -39.90
C GLU A 12 -15.65 12.73 -38.99
N MET A 13 -14.43 12.61 -39.51
CA MET A 13 -13.28 12.28 -38.66
C MET A 13 -12.93 13.40 -37.68
N LEU A 14 -13.11 14.67 -38.06
CA LEU A 14 -12.85 15.82 -37.19
C LEU A 14 -13.81 15.84 -35.98
N ILE A 15 -15.11 15.63 -36.20
CA ILE A 15 -16.08 15.59 -35.09
C ILE A 15 -15.79 14.41 -34.15
N VAL A 16 -15.43 13.25 -34.70
CA VAL A 16 -15.13 12.05 -33.90
C VAL A 16 -13.93 12.29 -32.97
N VAL A 17 -12.81 12.82 -33.48
CA VAL A 17 -11.63 13.05 -32.63
C VAL A 17 -11.87 14.13 -31.57
N VAL A 18 -12.72 15.13 -31.86
CA VAL A 18 -13.12 16.15 -30.88
C VAL A 18 -13.92 15.52 -29.74
N ILE A 19 -14.93 14.70 -30.05
CA ILE A 19 -15.75 14.03 -29.04
C ILE A 19 -14.88 13.07 -28.21
N VAL A 20 -14.02 12.27 -28.85
CA VAL A 20 -13.09 11.36 -28.14
C VAL A 20 -12.12 12.15 -27.26
N GLY A 21 -11.63 13.30 -27.72
CA GLY A 21 -10.75 14.19 -26.94
C GLY A 21 -11.41 14.71 -25.66
N ILE A 22 -12.68 15.14 -25.74
CA ILE A 22 -13.45 15.61 -24.58
C ILE A 22 -13.68 14.46 -23.58
N LEU A 23 -14.08 13.28 -24.08
CA LEU A 23 -14.29 12.11 -23.23
C LEU A 23 -12.99 11.68 -22.54
N ALA A 24 -11.87 11.63 -23.28
CA ALA A 24 -10.57 11.28 -22.74
C ALA A 24 -10.13 12.25 -21.63
N ALA A 25 -10.33 13.55 -21.81
CA ALA A 25 -9.95 14.56 -20.83
C ALA A 25 -10.64 14.38 -19.46
N LEU A 26 -11.90 13.94 -19.46
CA LEU A 26 -12.65 13.67 -18.22
C LEU A 26 -12.30 12.30 -17.61
N LEU A 27 -12.13 11.28 -18.44
CA LEU A 27 -11.97 9.90 -17.98
C LEU A 27 -10.57 9.57 -17.48
N ILE A 28 -9.52 10.10 -18.11
CA ILE A 28 -8.12 9.80 -17.76
C ILE A 28 -7.80 10.07 -16.27
N PRO A 29 -8.08 11.25 -15.69
CA PRO A 29 -7.73 11.51 -14.29
C PRO A 29 -8.46 10.57 -13.31
N GLN A 30 -9.74 10.30 -13.57
CA GLN A 30 -10.53 9.37 -12.76
C GLN A 30 -10.00 7.93 -12.85
N PHE A 31 -9.63 7.50 -14.05
CA PHE A 31 -9.05 6.18 -14.29
C PHE A 31 -7.72 6.00 -13.56
N VAL A 32 -6.83 6.99 -13.63
CA VAL A 32 -5.54 6.96 -12.90
C VAL A 32 -5.77 6.86 -11.39
N ALA A 33 -6.68 7.64 -10.83
CA ALA A 33 -7.00 7.58 -9.40
C ALA A 33 -7.59 6.21 -8.99
N SER A 34 -8.43 5.61 -9.83
CA SER A 34 -8.99 4.27 -9.58
C SER A 34 -7.91 3.18 -9.53
N ILE A 35 -6.92 3.24 -10.42
CA ILE A 35 -5.77 2.32 -10.38
C ILE A 35 -4.99 2.50 -9.08
N GLN A 36 -4.72 3.73 -8.65
CA GLN A 36 -3.98 3.96 -7.40
C GLN A 36 -4.73 3.42 -6.18
N LYS A 37 -6.07 3.57 -6.14
CA LYS A 37 -6.91 2.97 -5.09
C LYS A 37 -6.82 1.44 -5.09
N ALA A 38 -6.86 0.83 -6.28
CA ALA A 38 -6.74 -0.63 -6.39
C ALA A 38 -5.37 -1.12 -5.90
N LYS A 39 -4.30 -0.40 -6.25
CA LYS A 39 -2.94 -0.68 -5.76
C LYS A 39 -2.85 -0.55 -4.25
N GLN A 40 -3.33 0.55 -3.67
CA GLN A 40 -3.33 0.74 -2.22
C GLN A 40 -4.08 -0.37 -1.49
N LYS A 41 -5.28 -0.74 -1.98
CA LYS A 41 -6.05 -1.84 -1.40
C LYS A 41 -5.32 -3.18 -1.49
N GLY A 42 -4.67 -3.46 -2.62
CA GLY A 42 -3.84 -4.66 -2.79
C GLY A 42 -2.67 -4.67 -1.79
N THR A 43 -1.93 -3.56 -1.69
CA THR A 43 -0.85 -3.41 -0.71
C THR A 43 -1.33 -3.63 0.72
N MET A 44 -2.48 -3.05 1.10
CA MET A 44 -3.05 -3.26 2.43
C MET A 44 -3.41 -4.72 2.69
N GLN A 45 -3.93 -5.43 1.69
CA GLN A 45 -4.22 -6.87 1.80
C GLN A 45 -2.93 -7.69 1.96
N ASP A 46 -1.90 -7.38 1.17
CA ASP A 46 -0.60 -8.03 1.23
C ASP A 46 0.05 -7.83 2.62
N MET A 47 0.04 -6.60 3.15
CA MET A 47 0.54 -6.28 4.48
C MET A 47 -0.19 -7.04 5.59
N ASN A 48 -1.51 -7.17 5.52
CA ASN A 48 -2.28 -7.99 6.48
C ASN A 48 -1.88 -9.47 6.40
N GLY A 49 -1.60 -9.98 5.20
CA GLY A 49 -1.11 -11.35 5.00
C GLY A 49 0.26 -11.57 5.67
N ILE A 50 1.18 -10.61 5.51
CA ILE A 50 2.48 -10.62 6.18
C ILE A 50 2.29 -10.55 7.70
N ALA A 51 1.51 -9.58 8.19
CA ALA A 51 1.24 -9.42 9.62
C ALA A 51 0.70 -10.70 10.26
N LYS A 52 -0.27 -11.34 9.60
CA LYS A 52 -0.83 -12.62 10.07
C LYS A 52 0.24 -13.70 10.20
N SER A 53 1.12 -13.84 9.20
CA SER A 53 2.18 -14.85 9.26
C SER A 53 3.17 -14.61 10.41
N ILE A 54 3.50 -13.35 10.70
CA ILE A 54 4.36 -12.99 11.82
C ILE A 54 3.65 -13.25 13.16
N ILE A 55 2.37 -12.91 13.28
CA ILE A 55 1.57 -13.18 14.49
C ILE A 55 1.47 -14.68 14.76
N ASP A 56 1.22 -15.49 13.73
CA ASP A 56 1.16 -16.94 13.88
C ASP A 56 2.54 -17.48 14.35
N TYR A 57 3.65 -16.97 13.80
CA TYR A 57 5.01 -17.32 14.25
C TYR A 57 5.26 -16.95 15.71
N ILE A 58 4.91 -15.72 16.11
CA ILE A 58 5.04 -15.25 17.49
C ILE A 58 4.21 -16.11 18.44
N THR A 59 3.02 -16.55 18.01
CA THR A 59 2.15 -17.40 18.82
C THR A 59 2.79 -18.75 19.14
N ASP A 60 3.54 -19.32 18.20
CA ASP A 60 4.18 -20.63 18.36
C ASP A 60 5.56 -20.54 19.04
N VAL A 61 6.34 -19.49 18.75
CA VAL A 61 7.74 -19.36 19.16
C VAL A 61 7.93 -18.43 20.37
N GLY A 62 7.01 -17.47 20.57
CA GLY A 62 7.01 -16.52 21.68
C GLY A 62 7.81 -15.23 21.45
N TYR A 63 8.46 -15.08 20.30
CA TYR A 63 9.17 -13.87 19.88
C TYR A 63 9.04 -13.65 18.37
N ALA A 64 9.25 -12.41 17.91
CA ALA A 64 9.21 -12.07 16.50
C ALA A 64 10.48 -12.57 15.78
N PRO A 65 10.38 -12.99 14.51
CA PRO A 65 11.55 -13.43 13.74
C PRO A 65 12.56 -12.29 13.56
N GLU A 66 13.83 -12.60 13.32
CA GLU A 66 14.86 -11.57 13.14
C GLU A 66 14.75 -10.93 11.75
N GLN A 67 14.27 -9.69 11.69
CA GLN A 67 14.16 -8.92 10.46
C GLN A 67 14.21 -7.42 10.76
N SER A 68 15.04 -6.69 10.01
CA SER A 68 15.15 -5.23 10.12
C SER A 68 15.40 -4.64 8.73
N GLY A 69 14.45 -3.85 8.24
CA GLY A 69 14.52 -3.18 6.95
C GLY A 69 13.80 -3.91 5.81
N ALA A 70 14.28 -3.70 4.59
CA ALA A 70 13.63 -4.22 3.37
C ALA A 70 13.60 -5.75 3.35
N MET A 71 12.47 -6.31 2.92
CA MET A 71 12.34 -7.75 2.69
C MET A 71 13.11 -8.16 1.43
N VAL A 72 13.99 -9.16 1.59
CA VAL A 72 14.84 -9.69 0.52
C VAL A 72 14.55 -11.17 0.36
N ALA A 73 14.34 -11.63 -0.88
CA ALA A 73 14.10 -13.04 -1.16
C ALA A 73 15.25 -13.93 -0.62
N GLY A 74 14.88 -15.02 0.09
CA GLY A 74 15.85 -15.96 0.66
C GLY A 74 16.54 -15.48 1.94
N SER A 75 16.05 -14.42 2.59
CA SER A 75 16.48 -14.07 3.95
C SER A 75 16.03 -15.14 4.96
N SER A 76 16.71 -15.24 6.10
CA SER A 76 16.35 -16.13 7.21
C SER A 76 14.89 -15.92 7.63
N PHE A 77 14.44 -14.67 7.72
CA PHE A 77 13.05 -14.31 7.99
C PHE A 77 12.04 -15.03 7.07
N ILE A 78 12.29 -15.08 5.76
CA ILE A 78 11.37 -15.74 4.82
C ILE A 78 11.42 -17.26 4.97
N GLU A 79 12.61 -17.81 5.19
CA GLU A 79 12.81 -19.25 5.37
C GLU A 79 12.25 -19.75 6.72
N GLU A 80 12.13 -18.89 7.73
CA GLU A 80 11.48 -19.20 9.01
C GLU A 80 9.96 -19.15 8.91
N LEU A 81 9.41 -18.20 8.16
CA LEU A 81 7.96 -18.07 7.96
C LEU A 81 7.40 -19.09 6.96
N ARG A 82 8.18 -19.48 5.95
CA ARG A 82 7.79 -20.50 4.97
C ARG A 82 8.31 -21.86 5.44
N PRO A 83 7.54 -22.95 5.32
CA PRO A 83 6.22 -23.07 4.68
C PRO A 83 5.04 -23.05 5.65
N PHE A 84 5.28 -23.06 6.96
CA PHE A 84 4.26 -23.38 7.95
C PHE A 84 3.24 -22.26 8.14
N TYR A 85 3.71 -21.02 8.22
CA TYR A 85 2.87 -19.85 8.51
C TYR A 85 2.29 -19.23 7.24
N VAL A 86 3.00 -19.34 6.12
CA VAL A 86 2.58 -18.80 4.83
C VAL A 86 3.29 -19.50 3.67
N LYS A 87 2.54 -19.76 2.59
CA LYS A 87 3.08 -20.46 1.41
C LYS A 87 3.89 -19.55 0.49
N ALA A 88 3.42 -18.31 0.32
CA ALA A 88 4.03 -17.28 -0.50
C ALA A 88 3.83 -15.92 0.18
N ILE A 89 4.95 -15.25 0.47
CA ILE A 89 4.97 -13.91 1.04
C ILE A 89 5.18 -12.90 -0.09
N PRO A 90 4.33 -11.88 -0.22
CA PRO A 90 4.59 -10.78 -1.15
C PRO A 90 5.80 -9.98 -0.64
N LEU A 91 6.81 -9.81 -1.49
CA LEU A 91 8.02 -9.04 -1.14
C LEU A 91 7.91 -7.58 -1.53
N ILE A 92 7.07 -7.29 -2.52
CA ILE A 92 6.90 -5.98 -3.13
C ILE A 92 5.45 -5.55 -2.99
N ASP A 93 5.25 -4.26 -2.79
CA ASP A 93 3.96 -3.62 -2.84
C ASP A 93 3.46 -3.45 -4.29
N GLN A 94 2.24 -2.94 -4.44
CA GLN A 94 1.60 -2.74 -5.75
C GLN A 94 2.20 -1.55 -6.54
N TRP A 95 3.15 -0.81 -5.95
CA TRP A 95 3.95 0.25 -6.58
C TRP A 95 5.38 -0.22 -6.93
N GLY A 96 5.72 -1.47 -6.64
CA GLY A 96 6.98 -2.11 -6.97
C GLY A 96 8.12 -1.77 -6.00
N THR A 97 7.80 -1.35 -4.78
CA THR A 97 8.76 -1.12 -3.70
C THR A 97 8.74 -2.32 -2.77
N SER A 98 9.89 -2.75 -2.26
CA SER A 98 9.91 -3.81 -1.25
C SER A 98 9.20 -3.38 0.03
N PHE A 99 8.48 -4.30 0.67
CA PHE A 99 7.99 -4.09 2.02
C PHE A 99 9.15 -3.97 2.99
N TYR A 100 9.01 -3.08 3.97
CA TYR A 100 9.95 -2.96 5.07
C TYR A 100 9.33 -3.58 6.31
N VAL A 101 10.07 -4.46 6.97
CA VAL A 101 9.65 -5.15 8.18
C VAL A 101 10.71 -4.96 9.24
N TYR A 102 10.28 -4.57 10.42
CA TYR A 102 11.13 -4.39 11.58
C TYR A 102 10.54 -5.18 12.73
N CYS A 103 11.33 -6.07 13.32
CA CYS A 103 10.90 -6.97 14.38
C CYS A 103 11.69 -6.73 15.67
N GLY A 104 11.10 -7.12 16.80
CA GLY A 104 11.66 -6.93 18.13
C GLY A 104 11.86 -5.45 18.48
N THR A 105 12.96 -5.14 19.14
CA THR A 105 13.25 -3.79 19.65
C THR A 105 13.44 -2.73 18.55
N ASP A 106 13.74 -3.14 17.32
CA ASP A 106 13.92 -2.25 16.18
C ASP A 106 12.58 -1.72 15.63
N ALA A 107 11.47 -2.41 15.93
CA ALA A 107 10.14 -2.13 15.37
C ALA A 107 9.69 -0.68 15.58
N ILE A 108 9.94 -0.12 16.77
CA ILE A 108 9.48 1.23 17.15
C ILE A 108 10.42 2.32 16.65
N SER A 109 11.73 2.07 16.64
CA SER A 109 12.74 3.06 16.27
C SER A 109 12.75 3.35 14.77
N ALA A 110 12.37 2.36 13.95
CA ALA A 110 12.47 2.45 12.50
C ALA A 110 11.42 3.36 11.84
N VAL A 111 10.26 3.56 12.47
CA VAL A 111 9.13 4.26 11.86
C VAL A 111 8.79 5.58 12.55
N GLY A 112 9.61 5.99 13.52
CA GLY A 112 9.40 7.27 14.22
C GLY A 112 8.15 7.28 15.10
N LEU A 113 7.74 6.12 15.62
CA LEU A 113 6.60 5.94 16.52
C LEU A 113 6.89 6.58 17.89
N GLY A 114 6.91 7.91 17.93
CA GLY A 114 7.18 8.69 19.13
C GLY A 114 6.16 8.38 20.23
N GLY A 115 6.63 8.23 21.48
CA GLY A 115 5.76 8.02 22.64
C GLY A 115 5.49 6.56 23.01
N VAL A 116 5.91 5.59 22.19
CA VAL A 116 5.84 4.17 22.54
C VAL A 116 7.12 3.76 23.27
N THR A 117 7.03 3.48 24.57
CA THR A 117 8.18 3.12 25.43
C THR A 117 8.26 1.64 25.79
N ALA A 118 7.22 0.87 25.46
CA ALA A 118 7.20 -0.57 25.63
C ALA A 118 7.59 -1.24 24.31
N THR A 119 8.87 -1.58 24.17
CA THR A 119 9.36 -2.48 23.12
C THR A 119 9.43 -3.89 23.69
N GLY A 120 8.80 -4.84 23.01
CA GLY A 120 8.87 -6.28 23.28
C GLY A 120 9.66 -7.01 22.19
N PRO A 121 10.23 -8.20 22.50
CA PRO A 121 10.83 -9.07 21.49
C PRO A 121 9.79 -9.63 20.50
N ASP A 122 8.50 -9.51 20.81
CA ASP A 122 7.34 -9.90 20.02
C ASP A 122 6.76 -8.76 19.17
N ASP A 123 7.31 -7.55 19.24
CA ASP A 123 6.84 -6.43 18.42
C ASP A 123 7.26 -6.58 16.97
N PHE A 124 6.41 -6.12 16.06
CA PHE A 124 6.77 -5.95 14.66
C PHE A 124 6.03 -4.80 14.00
N VAL A 125 6.69 -4.16 13.05
CA VAL A 125 6.15 -3.10 12.22
C VAL A 125 6.37 -3.43 10.75
N ILE A 126 5.34 -3.23 9.94
CA ILE A 126 5.38 -3.42 8.49
C ILE A 126 5.08 -2.08 7.84
N VAL A 127 5.91 -1.68 6.88
CA VAL A 127 5.81 -0.40 6.18
C VAL A 127 5.82 -0.61 4.66
N SER A 128 4.96 0.14 3.97
CA SER A 128 5.09 0.45 2.55
C SER A 128 5.13 1.96 2.40
N PHE A 129 6.11 2.46 1.64
CA PHE A 129 6.36 3.90 1.41
C PHE A 129 5.49 4.48 0.29
N GLY A 130 4.29 3.93 0.10
CA GLY A 130 3.37 4.35 -0.94
C GLY A 130 3.97 4.43 -2.35
N ARG A 131 3.47 5.38 -3.13
CA ARG A 131 3.87 5.59 -4.53
C ARG A 131 5.23 6.26 -4.70
N ASP A 132 5.62 7.15 -3.79
CA ASP A 132 6.83 7.99 -3.93
C ASP A 132 8.10 7.32 -3.40
N ARG A 133 7.95 6.21 -2.66
CA ARG A 133 9.05 5.40 -2.12
C ARG A 133 9.89 6.15 -1.10
N GLN A 134 9.32 7.17 -0.47
CA GLN A 134 10.00 7.96 0.56
C GLN A 134 9.30 7.73 1.88
N GLN A 135 10.09 7.57 2.94
CA GLN A 135 9.53 7.48 4.28
C GLN A 135 9.00 8.85 4.70
N THR A 136 7.72 8.92 5.01
CA THR A 136 7.09 10.10 5.59
C THR A 136 7.17 10.00 7.12
N PRO A 137 7.66 11.03 7.83
CA PRO A 137 7.65 11.01 9.29
C PRO A 137 6.21 10.95 9.82
N VAL A 138 5.87 9.87 10.52
CA VAL A 138 4.56 9.69 11.14
C VAL A 138 4.69 9.76 12.65
N SER A 139 3.95 10.69 13.26
CA SER A 139 3.80 10.75 14.71
C SER A 139 2.55 9.96 15.11
N PHE A 140 2.73 8.84 15.78
CA PHE A 140 1.63 8.04 16.33
C PHE A 140 1.45 8.36 17.82
N ASP A 141 0.24 8.78 18.23
CA ASP A 141 -0.13 8.89 19.64
C ASP A 141 -1.10 7.76 20.00
N ALA A 142 -0.72 6.90 20.95
CA ALA A 142 -1.56 5.80 21.42
C ALA A 142 -2.86 6.26 22.10
N MET A 143 -2.90 7.50 22.62
CA MET A 143 -4.10 8.08 23.24
C MET A 143 -5.06 8.70 22.22
N ASP A 144 -4.57 9.06 21.03
CA ASP A 144 -5.38 9.53 19.90
C ASP A 144 -4.90 8.93 18.57
N PRO A 145 -5.23 7.64 18.32
CA PRO A 145 -4.72 6.91 17.16
C PRO A 145 -5.27 7.43 15.84
N LEU A 146 -6.34 8.24 15.83
CA LEU A 146 -6.96 8.74 14.61
C LEU A 146 -6.15 9.86 13.94
N THR A 147 -5.28 10.53 14.70
CA THR A 147 -4.41 11.60 14.20
C THR A 147 -3.42 11.11 13.15
N ALA A 148 -3.01 9.85 13.26
CA ALA A 148 -2.10 9.22 12.33
C ALA A 148 -2.83 8.67 11.08
N TYR A 149 -4.15 8.76 10.94
CA TYR A 149 -4.82 8.36 9.69
C TYR A 149 -4.94 9.55 8.72
N PHE A 150 -4.78 9.30 7.43
CA PHE A 150 -4.85 10.34 6.38
C PHE A 150 -6.12 10.24 5.52
N GLU A 151 -6.46 11.34 4.85
CA GLU A 151 -7.62 11.42 3.94
C GLU A 151 -7.21 11.21 2.48
N LEU A 152 -8.04 10.51 1.71
CA LEU A 152 -7.83 10.30 0.27
C LEU A 152 -8.50 11.40 -0.57
N THR A 153 -7.93 12.60 -0.54
CA THR A 153 -8.49 13.77 -1.25
C THR A 153 -7.91 13.96 -2.65
N ALA A 154 -6.67 13.55 -2.90
CA ALA A 154 -5.99 13.79 -4.17
C ALA A 154 -4.97 12.69 -4.52
N LEU A 155 -4.42 12.75 -5.75
CA LEU A 155 -3.38 11.81 -6.18
C LEU A 155 -2.13 11.78 -5.29
N PRO A 156 -1.67 12.89 -4.68
CA PRO A 156 -0.57 12.85 -3.72
C PRO A 156 -0.89 12.07 -2.44
N SER A 157 -2.15 11.88 -2.07
CA SER A 157 -2.52 11.08 -0.89
C SER A 157 -2.13 9.60 -1.02
N PHE A 158 -1.75 9.12 -2.21
CA PHE A 158 -1.19 7.77 -2.41
C PHE A 158 0.33 7.70 -2.21
N ASN A 159 0.96 8.84 -1.94
CA ASN A 159 2.36 8.89 -1.52
C ASN A 159 2.51 8.67 -0.01
N GLU A 160 1.43 8.84 0.76
CA GLU A 160 1.44 8.57 2.19
C GLU A 160 1.80 7.11 2.47
N ASP A 161 2.53 6.91 3.55
CA ASP A 161 2.99 5.59 3.97
C ASP A 161 1.80 4.73 4.42
N LEU A 162 2.00 3.42 4.43
CA LEU A 162 1.08 2.47 5.05
C LEU A 162 1.85 1.75 6.14
N ILE A 163 1.35 1.81 7.37
CA ILE A 163 2.05 1.26 8.53
C ILE A 163 1.11 0.40 9.37
N ILE A 164 1.53 -0.85 9.58
CA ILE A 164 0.94 -1.78 10.54
C ILE A 164 1.90 -1.94 11.71
N TRP A 165 1.40 -1.85 12.93
CA TRP A 165 2.10 -2.24 14.14
C TRP A 165 1.32 -3.35 14.85
N ASN A 166 1.97 -4.49 15.10
CA ASN A 166 1.39 -5.65 15.78
C ASN A 166 0.02 -6.08 15.22
N GLY A 167 -0.13 -6.03 13.90
CA GLY A 167 -1.38 -6.39 13.21
C GLY A 167 -2.47 -5.30 13.19
N SER A 168 -2.25 -4.16 13.83
CA SER A 168 -3.17 -3.02 13.81
C SER A 168 -2.66 -1.91 12.89
N TRP A 169 -3.57 -1.26 12.17
CA TRP A 169 -3.25 -0.09 11.37
C TRP A 169 -2.96 1.09 12.28
N ILE A 170 -1.80 1.72 12.09
CA ILE A 170 -1.43 2.95 12.79
C ILE A 170 -1.31 4.13 11.85
N HIS A 171 -1.03 3.89 10.57
CA HIS A 171 -1.05 4.90 9.52
C HIS A 171 -1.68 4.28 8.27
N ALA A 172 -2.89 4.75 7.95
CA ALA A 172 -3.70 4.20 6.87
C ALA A 172 -4.73 5.25 6.42
N PRO A 173 -5.33 5.08 5.23
CA PRO A 173 -6.43 5.94 4.82
C PRO A 173 -7.64 5.76 5.77
N LYS A 174 -8.29 6.87 6.14
CA LYS A 174 -9.51 6.84 6.97
C LYS A 174 -10.63 6.08 6.26
N ALA A 175 -11.20 5.10 6.97
CA ALA A 175 -12.39 4.40 6.51
C ALA A 175 -13.62 5.32 6.63
N GLY A 176 -14.04 5.97 5.54
CA GLY A 176 -15.30 6.73 5.61
C GLY A 176 -15.61 7.81 4.56
N GLN A 177 -14.72 8.22 3.66
CA GLN A 177 -15.07 9.21 2.62
C GLN A 177 -14.81 8.68 1.21
N LEU A 178 -15.56 7.63 0.89
CA LEU A 178 -15.74 7.12 -0.46
C LEU A 178 -16.80 7.98 -1.16
N GLY A 179 -16.38 8.92 -2.01
CA GLY A 179 -17.20 9.40 -3.14
C GLY A 179 -18.24 10.48 -2.86
N GLN A 180 -17.84 11.63 -2.29
CA GLN A 180 -18.61 12.86 -2.45
C GLN A 180 -17.70 14.03 -2.88
N THR A 181 -17.45 14.09 -4.17
CA THR A 181 -17.47 15.36 -4.92
C THR A 181 -18.25 15.13 -6.19
#